data_AF-A0A0G1LBJ9-F1
#
_entry.id   AF-A0A0G1LBJ9-F1
#
_cell.length_a   1.000
_cell.length_b   1.000
_cell.length_c   1.000
_cell.angle_alpha   90.00
_cell.angle_beta   90.00
_cell.angle_gamma   90.00
#
_symmetry.space_group_name_H-M   'P 1'
#
loop_
_entity.id
_entity.type
_entity.pdbx_description
1 polymer ?
#
loop_
_entity_poly.entity_id
_entity_poly.type
_entity_poly.pdbx_seq_one_letter_code
_entity_poly.pdbx_strand_id
1 'polypeptide(L)'
;IALNPEELAVLRGLTRFSEIIVIAAKNYSPNLLANYLFDLAQKYNNFYAHHRILGSERTKNGILSDNQHRLALTAGVAQVLKNGLTILGIETPQRM
;
A
#
# COMPACT_ATOMS: atom_id res chain seq x y z
N ILE A 1 0.03 -1.32 19.45
CA ILE A 1 -0.27 -1.94 18.13
C ILE A 1 0.87 -2.89 17.83
N ALA A 2 0.64 -4.20 17.88
CA ALA A 2 1.64 -5.18 17.44
C ALA A 2 1.45 -5.36 15.93
N LEU A 3 2.50 -5.13 15.15
CA LEU A 3 2.50 -5.27 13.69
C LEU A 3 3.08 -6.62 13.29
N ASN A 4 2.42 -7.30 12.38
CA ASN A 4 2.92 -8.54 11.79
C ASN A 4 4.04 -8.25 10.77
N PRO A 5 4.89 -9.23 10.45
CA PRO A 5 5.99 -9.04 9.50
C PRO A 5 5.54 -8.49 8.14
N GLU A 6 4.37 -8.92 7.64
CA GLU A 6 3.82 -8.47 6.36
C GLU A 6 3.33 -7.01 6.44
N GLU A 7 2.67 -6.64 7.53
CA GLU A 7 2.23 -5.24 7.78
C GLU A 7 3.44 -4.31 7.86
N LEU A 8 4.50 -4.75 8.56
CA LEU A 8 5.75 -4.01 8.67
C LEU A 8 6.46 -3.86 7.32
N ALA A 9 6.44 -4.91 6.49
CA ALA A 9 7.02 -4.88 5.15
C ALA A 9 6.32 -3.87 4.24
N VAL A 10 4.97 -3.82 4.27
CA VAL A 10 4.18 -2.82 3.54
C VAL A 10 4.47 -1.42 4.07
N LEU A 11 4.47 -1.23 5.40
CA LEU A 11 4.72 0.07 6.02
C LEU A 11 6.11 0.63 5.64
N ARG A 12 7.15 -0.20 5.68
CA ARG A 12 8.49 0.16 5.20
C ARG A 12 8.52 0.46 3.70
N GLY A 13 7.68 -0.23 2.91
CA GLY A 13 7.49 0.08 1.50
C GLY A 13 6.96 1.50 1.30
N LEU A 14 5.94 1.90 2.05
CA LEU A 14 5.33 3.23 1.95
C LEU A 14 6.32 4.36 2.26
N THR A 15 7.18 4.20 3.26
CA THR A 15 8.14 5.26 3.65
C THR A 15 9.19 5.56 2.56
N ARG A 16 9.43 4.62 1.63
CA ARG A 16 10.42 4.77 0.57
C ARG A 16 9.93 5.56 -0.65
N PHE A 17 8.64 5.90 -0.72
CA PHE A 17 8.08 6.55 -1.90
C PHE A 17 8.77 7.88 -2.24
N SER A 18 8.97 8.74 -1.24
CA SER A 18 9.61 10.05 -1.41
C SER A 18 11.05 9.94 -1.88
N GLU A 19 11.82 9.01 -1.30
CA GLU A 19 13.18 8.70 -1.70
C GLU A 19 13.24 8.25 -3.16
N ILE A 20 12.39 7.30 -3.56
CA ILE A 20 12.36 6.79 -4.93
C ILE A 20 11.99 7.88 -5.93
N ILE A 21 11.04 8.77 -5.62
CA ILE A 21 10.71 9.91 -6.47
C ILE A 21 11.94 10.79 -6.70
N VAL A 22 12.66 11.15 -5.63
CA VAL A 22 13.84 12.01 -5.73
C VAL A 22 14.93 11.36 -6.58
N ILE A 23 15.18 10.06 -6.37
CA ILE A 23 16.20 9.32 -7.14
C ILE A 23 15.78 9.20 -8.60
N ALA A 24 14.52 8.83 -8.89
CA ALA A 24 14.00 8.70 -10.24
C ALA A 24 14.07 10.03 -11.02
N ALA A 25 13.73 11.14 -10.36
CA ALA A 25 13.80 12.48 -10.94
C ALA A 25 15.25 12.90 -11.22
N LYS A 26 16.16 12.74 -10.25
CA LYS A 26 17.58 13.09 -10.42
C LYS A 26 18.26 12.32 -11.54
N ASN A 27 17.91 11.05 -11.69
CA ASN A 27 18.53 10.15 -12.66
C ASN A 27 17.77 10.07 -14.00
N TYR A 28 16.71 10.87 -14.19
CA TYR A 28 15.81 10.79 -15.34
C TYR A 28 15.36 9.34 -15.66
N SER A 29 15.12 8.56 -14.61
CA SER A 29 14.95 7.10 -14.69
C SER A 29 13.57 6.68 -14.15
N PRO A 30 12.49 6.84 -14.94
CA PRO A 30 11.12 6.53 -14.51
C PRO A 30 10.89 5.05 -14.17
N ASN A 31 11.71 4.15 -14.74
CA ASN A 31 11.70 2.72 -14.41
C ASN A 31 11.89 2.45 -12.90
N LEU A 32 12.64 3.30 -12.19
CA LEU A 32 12.85 3.15 -10.75
C LEU A 32 11.53 3.28 -9.97
N LEU A 33 10.66 4.21 -10.39
CA LEU A 33 9.33 4.37 -9.82
C LEU A 33 8.45 3.17 -10.17
N ALA A 34 8.46 2.71 -11.42
CA ALA A 34 7.67 1.55 -11.84
C ALA A 34 8.03 0.28 -11.04
N ASN A 35 9.32 -0.01 -10.88
CA ASN A 35 9.81 -1.16 -10.11
C ASN A 35 9.41 -1.05 -8.63
N TYR A 36 9.50 0.14 -8.04
CA TYR A 36 9.06 0.39 -6.68
C TYR A 36 7.56 0.13 -6.50
N LEU A 37 6.71 0.65 -7.41
CA LEU A 37 5.26 0.45 -7.34
C LEU A 37 4.89 -1.02 -7.47
N PHE A 38 5.60 -1.76 -8.33
CA PHE A 38 5.42 -3.20 -8.48
C PHE A 38 5.79 -3.96 -7.21
N ASP A 39 6.95 -3.68 -6.61
CA ASP A 39 7.39 -4.27 -5.34
C ASP A 39 6.42 -3.96 -4.18
N LEU A 40 5.93 -2.70 -4.10
CA LEU A 40 4.92 -2.32 -3.11
C LEU A 40 3.61 -3.10 -3.30
N ALA A 41 3.15 -3.24 -4.54
CA ALA A 41 1.95 -4.02 -4.86
C ALA A 41 2.11 -5.50 -4.50
N GLN A 42 3.28 -6.10 -4.74
CA GLN A 42 3.57 -7.48 -4.34
C GLN A 42 3.53 -7.66 -2.81
N LYS A 43 4.14 -6.74 -2.05
CA LYS A 43 4.09 -6.76 -0.58
C LYS A 43 2.66 -6.61 -0.06
N TYR A 44 1.89 -5.72 -0.66
CA TYR A 44 0.49 -5.53 -0.31
C TYR A 44 -0.36 -6.77 -0.63
N ASN A 45 -0.17 -7.39 -1.79
CA ASN A 45 -0.87 -8.63 -2.15
C ASN A 45 -0.57 -9.76 -1.16
N ASN A 46 0.69 -9.89 -0.73
CA ASN A 46 1.06 -10.85 0.31
C ASN A 46 0.35 -10.55 1.65
N PHE A 47 0.38 -9.28 2.08
CA PHE A 47 -0.37 -8.84 3.27
C PHE A 47 -1.87 -9.15 3.14
N TYR A 48 -2.49 -8.84 2.01
CA TYR A 48 -3.92 -9.07 1.75
C TYR A 48 -4.30 -10.56 1.79
N ALA A 49 -3.43 -11.43 1.28
CA ALA A 49 -3.66 -12.88 1.29
C ALA A 49 -3.59 -13.48 2.71
N HIS A 50 -2.73 -12.96 3.57
CA HIS A 50 -2.50 -13.49 4.91
C HIS A 50 -3.32 -12.82 6.01
N HIS A 51 -3.71 -11.55 5.84
CA HIS A 51 -4.34 -10.75 6.88
C HIS A 51 -5.67 -10.17 6.43
N ARG A 52 -6.73 -10.52 7.17
CA ARG A 52 -8.08 -10.03 6.89
C ARG A 52 -8.22 -8.56 7.28
N ILE A 53 -8.66 -7.73 6.33
CA ILE A 53 -8.82 -6.26 6.50
C ILE A 53 -10.23 -5.90 7.01
N LEU A 54 -11.28 -6.51 6.44
CA LEU A 54 -12.67 -6.30 6.86
C LEU A 54 -13.19 -7.57 7.57
N GLY A 55 -13.55 -7.45 8.85
CA GLY A 55 -14.09 -8.57 9.64
C GLY A 55 -15.48 -9.00 9.17
N SER A 56 -15.75 -10.31 9.09
CA SER A 56 -17.10 -10.85 8.84
C SER A 56 -17.94 -11.06 10.09
N GLU A 57 -17.39 -10.83 11.28
CA GLU A 57 -18.17 -11.04 12.50
C GLU A 57 -18.95 -9.78 12.86
N ARG A 58 -20.25 -9.82 12.57
CA ARG A 58 -21.27 -9.14 13.36
C ARG A 58 -21.24 -9.76 14.77
N THR A 59 -20.27 -9.38 15.59
CA THR A 59 -20.38 -9.64 17.03
C THR A 59 -21.45 -8.69 17.57
N LYS A 60 -22.31 -9.17 18.47
CA LYS A 60 -23.53 -8.49 18.96
C LYS A 60 -23.32 -7.11 19.60
N ASN A 61 -22.07 -6.62 19.74
CA ASN A 61 -21.69 -5.41 20.47
C ASN A 61 -20.95 -4.35 19.62
N GLY A 62 -21.27 -4.24 18.33
CA GLY A 62 -20.73 -3.16 17.49
C GLY A 62 -19.40 -3.51 16.81
N ILE A 63 -19.17 -2.83 15.69
CA ILE A 63 -18.06 -3.05 14.74
C ILE A 63 -16.72 -3.06 15.50
N LEU A 64 -16.01 -4.19 15.44
CA LEU A 64 -14.71 -4.35 16.10
C LEU A 64 -13.72 -3.30 15.57
N SER A 65 -13.33 -2.39 16.46
CA SER A 65 -12.31 -1.34 16.28
C SER A 65 -10.91 -1.87 15.93
N ASP A 66 -10.66 -3.17 16.02
CA ASP A 66 -9.31 -3.76 16.00
C ASP A 66 -8.59 -3.67 14.65
N ASN A 67 -9.30 -3.49 13.53
CA ASN A 67 -8.68 -3.48 12.19
C ASN A 67 -8.54 -2.07 11.56
N GLN A 68 -8.78 -0.99 12.30
CA GLN A 68 -8.65 0.37 11.77
C GLN A 68 -7.25 0.66 11.19
N HIS A 69 -6.20 0.12 11.82
CA HIS A 69 -4.82 0.25 11.35
C HIS A 69 -4.61 -0.41 9.98
N ARG A 70 -5.24 -1.57 9.73
CA ARG A 70 -5.17 -2.27 8.44
C ARG A 70 -5.91 -1.52 7.35
N LEU A 71 -7.06 -0.95 7.67
CA LEU A 71 -7.80 -0.08 6.74
C LEU A 71 -6.98 1.15 6.36
N ALA A 72 -6.33 1.79 7.35
CA ALA A 72 -5.43 2.91 7.11
C ALA A 72 -4.22 2.51 6.26
N LEU A 73 -3.62 1.34 6.51
CA LEU A 73 -2.52 0.80 5.72
C LEU A 73 -2.94 0.58 4.26
N THR A 74 -4.10 -0.04 4.03
CA THR A 74 -4.68 -0.22 2.69
C THR A 74 -4.91 1.10 1.98
N ALA A 75 -5.49 2.10 2.67
CA ALA A 75 -5.70 3.43 2.11
C ALA A 75 -4.37 4.11 1.73
N GLY A 76 -3.35 3.97 2.57
CA GLY A 76 -2.00 4.47 2.30
C GLY A 76 -1.38 3.86 1.05
N VAL A 77 -1.48 2.53 0.88
CA VAL A 77 -1.02 1.83 -0.32
C VAL A 77 -1.77 2.30 -1.56
N ALA A 78 -3.10 2.38 -1.50
CA ALA A 78 -3.92 2.84 -2.62
C ALA A 78 -3.53 4.27 -3.06
N GLN A 79 -3.29 5.17 -2.11
CA GLN A 79 -2.88 6.54 -2.40
C GLN A 79 -1.50 6.60 -3.07
N VAL A 80 -0.52 5.84 -2.57
CA VAL A 80 0.83 5.80 -3.16
C VAL A 80 0.80 5.21 -4.57
N LEU A 81 0.06 4.11 -4.78
CA LEU A 81 -0.10 3.51 -6.10
C LEU A 81 -0.73 4.49 -7.09
N LYS A 82 -1.83 5.16 -6.69
CA LYS A 82 -2.48 6.17 -7.52
C LYS A 82 -1.53 7.32 -7.87
N ASN A 83 -0.81 7.86 -6.88
CA ASN A 83 0.13 8.95 -7.11
C ASN A 83 1.26 8.52 -8.05
N GLY A 84 1.86 7.36 -7.82
CA GLY A 84 2.96 6.85 -8.63
C GLY A 84 2.53 6.56 -10.08
N LEU A 85 1.38 5.92 -10.27
CA LEU A 85 0.84 5.66 -11.61
C LEU A 85 0.48 6.95 -12.34
N THR A 86 -0.08 7.95 -11.64
CA THR A 86 -0.34 9.28 -12.19
C THR A 86 0.94 9.95 -12.69
N ILE A 87 2.03 9.87 -11.92
CA ILE A 87 3.34 10.40 -12.33
C ILE A 87 3.86 9.70 -13.59
N LEU A 88 3.59 8.40 -13.75
CA LEU A 88 3.96 7.62 -14.94
C LEU A 88 3.00 7.85 -16.13
N GLY A 89 1.97 8.68 -15.98
CA GLY A 89 0.96 8.91 -17.03
C GLY A 89 0.00 7.75 -17.22
N ILE A 90 -0.12 6.85 -16.24
CA ILE A 90 -0.99 5.68 -16.28
C ILE A 90 -2.28 5.99 -15.52
N GLU A 91 -3.42 5.90 -16.21
CA GLU A 91 -4.72 6.08 -15.60
C GLU A 91 -5.04 4.92 -14.65
N THR A 92 -5.47 5.24 -13.42
CA THR A 92 -5.74 4.23 -12.39
C THR A 92 -7.24 3.91 -12.35
N PRO A 93 -7.68 2.67 -12.60
CA PRO A 93 -9.10 2.31 -12.54
C PRO A 93 -9.60 2.39 -11.09
N GLN A 94 -10.80 2.96 -10.88
CA GLN A 94 -11.42 3.04 -9.54
C GLN A 94 -11.90 1.68 -9.03
N ARG A 95 -12.14 0.74 -9.94
CA ARG A 95 -12.45 -0.67 -9.68
C ARG A 95 -11.75 -1.47 -10.76
N MET A 96 -10.98 -2.48 -10.36
CA MET A 96 -10.55 -3.54 -11.27
C MET A 96 -11.71 -4.52 -11.50
#